data_AF-A0A1E2SM74-F1
#
_entry.id   AF-A0A1E2SM74-F1
#
_cell.length_a   1.000
_cell.length_b   1.000
_cell.length_c   1.000
_cell.angle_alpha   90.00
_cell.angle_beta   90.00
_cell.angle_gamma   90.00
#
_symmetry.space_group_name_H-M   'P 1'
#
loop_
_entity.id
_entity.type
_entity.pdbx_description
1 polymer ?
#
loop_
_entity_poly.entity_id
_entity_poly.type
_entity_poly.pdbx_seq_one_letter_code
_entity_poly.pdbx_strand_id
1 'polypeptide(L)' 'MSPDGRIQATISNDGGQPRLDVRRDGITVLDAVRLGLVTVVGDLSTGLTLLSEARKTIVQEYATVARVNAVVCSTA' A
#
# COMPACT_ATOMS: atom_id res chain seq x y z
N MET A 1 6.74 7.42 -3.94
CA MET A 1 7.22 7.65 -5.34
C MET A 1 8.03 6.43 -5.74
N SER A 2 7.95 5.98 -6.99
CA SER A 2 8.78 4.89 -7.52
C SER A 2 10.26 5.31 -7.62
N PRO A 3 11.20 4.33 -7.69
CA PRO A 3 12.63 4.63 -7.80
C PRO A 3 13.01 5.50 -9.02
N ASP A 4 12.27 5.37 -10.12
CA ASP A 4 12.47 6.15 -11.36
C ASP A 4 11.71 7.49 -11.35
N GLY A 5 10.99 7.81 -10.28
CA GLY A 5 10.22 9.05 -10.13
C GLY A 5 8.92 9.11 -10.94
N ARG A 6 8.64 8.13 -11.81
CA ARG A 6 7.52 8.20 -12.75
C ARG A 6 6.17 7.89 -12.12
N ILE A 7 6.14 7.13 -11.02
CA ILE A 7 4.93 6.77 -10.30
C ILE A 7 4.91 7.50 -8.95
N GLN A 8 3.83 8.25 -8.71
CA GLN A 8 3.56 8.89 -7.44
C GLN A 8 2.28 8.30 -6.85
N ALA A 9 2.37 7.80 -5.62
CA ALA A 9 1.22 7.42 -4.81
C ALA A 9 1.10 8.43 -3.67
N THR A 10 -0.08 9.01 -3.52
CA THR A 10 -0.41 9.99 -2.49
C THR A 10 -1.50 9.41 -1.61
N ILE A 11 -1.26 9.39 -0.30
CA ILE A 11 -2.28 9.03 0.69
C ILE A 11 -2.76 10.33 1.32
N SER A 12 -4.06 10.53 1.36
CA SER A 12 -4.70 11.67 2.00
C SER A 12 -5.77 11.21 3.00
N ASN A 13 -6.19 12.09 3.90
CA ASN A 13 -7.29 11.83 4.81
C ASN A 13 -8.34 12.94 4.65
N ASP A 14 -9.47 12.62 4.02
CA ASP A 14 -10.57 13.55 3.79
C ASP A 14 -11.65 13.34 4.84
N GLY A 15 -11.70 14.21 5.85
CA GLY A 15 -12.75 14.17 6.89
C GLY A 15 -12.80 12.86 7.69
N GLY A 16 -11.67 12.17 7.84
CA GLY A 16 -11.58 10.88 8.52
C GLY A 16 -11.67 9.66 7.59
N GLN A 17 -11.79 9.86 6.28
CA GLN A 17 -11.77 8.81 5.28
C GLN A 17 -10.43 8.81 4.51
N PRO A 18 -9.56 7.81 4.72
CA PRO A 18 -8.31 7.73 3.98
C PRO A 18 -8.53 7.44 2.49
N ARG A 19 -7.75 8.09 1.64
CA ARG A 19 -7.80 7.95 0.18
C ARG A 19 -6.43 7.75 -0.42
N LEU A 20 -6.38 7.04 -1.55
CA LEU A 20 -5.19 6.82 -2.36
C LEU A 20 -5.41 7.41 -3.76
N ASP A 21 -4.45 8.25 -4.16
CA ASP A 21 -4.33 8.76 -5.52
C ASP A 21 -3.02 8.24 -6.12
N VAL A 22 -3.07 7.77 -7.37
CA VAL A 22 -1.86 7.32 -8.09
C VAL A 22 -1.75 8.05 -9.41
N ARG A 23 -0.56 8.61 -9.65
CA ARG A 23 -0.18 9.28 -10.90
C ARG A 23 0.99 8.55 -11.56
N ARG A 24 0.96 8.46 -12.88
CA ARG A 24 2.07 8.00 -13.72
C ARG A 24 2.43 9.13 -14.69
N ASP A 25 3.69 9.55 -14.69
CA ASP A 25 4.17 10.65 -15.54
C ASP A 25 3.33 11.93 -15.39
N GLY A 26 2.87 12.20 -14.15
CA GLY A 26 1.98 13.32 -13.83
C GLY A 26 0.49 13.11 -14.15
N ILE A 27 0.14 12.06 -14.90
CA ILE A 27 -1.24 11.74 -15.29
C ILE A 27 -1.89 10.88 -14.21
N THR A 28 -3.07 11.26 -13.73
CA THR A 28 -3.85 10.46 -12.79
C THR A 28 -4.27 9.14 -13.43
N VAL A 29 -3.89 8.02 -12.81
CA VAL A 29 -4.25 6.66 -13.24
C VAL A 29 -5.18 5.98 -12.24
N LEU A 30 -5.12 6.36 -10.97
CA LEU A 30 -6.12 6.02 -9.94
C LEU A 30 -6.49 7.31 -9.22
N ASP A 31 -7.78 7.60 -9.17
CA ASP A 31 -8.33 8.84 -8.59
C ASP A 31 -9.16 8.50 -7.35
N ALA A 32 -8.82 9.14 -6.22
CA ALA A 32 -9.57 9.13 -4.97
C ALA A 32 -10.04 7.75 -4.49
N VAL A 33 -9.20 6.71 -4.59
CA VAL A 33 -9.54 5.36 -4.15
C VAL A 33 -9.70 5.35 -2.63
N ARG A 34 -10.92 5.09 -2.14
CA ARG A 34 -11.18 4.99 -0.70
C ARG A 34 -10.47 3.78 -0.11
N LEU A 35 -9.79 4.00 1.00
CA LEU A 35 -9.14 2.95 1.80
C LEU A 35 -9.92 2.71 3.08
N GLY A 36 -9.84 1.49 3.59
CA GLY A 36 -10.48 1.09 4.85
C GLY A 36 -11.27 -0.20 4.72
N LEU A 37 -11.77 -0.68 5.87
CA LEU A 37 -12.46 -1.96 5.94
C LEU A 37 -13.58 -1.91 6.98
N VAL A 38 -14.76 -2.39 6.62
CA VAL A 38 -15.84 -2.66 7.57
C VAL A 38 -15.73 -4.10 8.04
N THR A 39 -15.69 -4.32 9.35
CA THR A 39 -15.57 -5.64 9.96
C THR A 39 -16.74 -5.91 10.91
N VAL A 40 -16.90 -7.15 11.35
CA VAL A 40 -17.92 -7.53 12.34
C VAL A 40 -17.70 -6.84 13.70
N VAL A 41 -16.45 -6.51 14.03
CA VAL A 41 -16.09 -5.91 15.33
C VAL A 41 -16.00 -4.38 15.29
N GLY A 42 -16.17 -3.76 14.11
CA GLY A 42 -16.12 -2.31 13.96
C GLY A 42 -15.86 -1.83 12.54
N ASP A 43 -16.04 -0.53 12.34
CA ASP A 43 -15.79 0.18 11.08
C ASP A 43 -14.41 0.86 11.11
N LEU A 44 -13.52 0.45 10.21
CA LEU A 44 -12.19 1.02 9.99
C LEU A 44 -12.12 1.73 8.62
N SER A 45 -13.25 2.22 8.11
CA SER A 45 -13.34 2.95 6.83
C SER A 45 -13.54 4.45 6.98
N THR A 46 -13.86 4.92 8.20
CA THR A 46 -14.11 6.33 8.51
C THR A 46 -13.59 6.68 9.91
N GLY A 47 -13.54 7.97 10.25
CA GLY A 47 -13.09 8.46 11.55
C GLY A 47 -11.60 8.25 11.84
N LEU A 48 -10.79 7.95 10.81
CA LEU A 48 -9.36 7.69 10.96
C LEU A 48 -8.56 8.98 10.93
N THR A 49 -7.45 9.03 11.66
CA THR A 49 -6.49 10.16 11.66
C THR A 49 -5.09 9.63 11.40
N LEU A 50 -4.36 10.29 10.50
CA LEU A 50 -2.96 9.98 10.28
C LEU A 50 -2.12 10.53 11.46
N LEU A 51 -1.57 9.64 12.27
CA LEU A 51 -0.77 10.01 13.44
C LEU A 51 0.73 10.15 13.12
N SER A 52 1.25 9.27 12.26
CA SER A 52 2.67 9.27 11.88
C SER A 52 2.88 8.66 10.50
N GLU A 53 4.01 9.01 9.89
CA GLU A 53 4.52 8.42 8.65
C GLU A 53 5.94 7.91 8.90
N ALA A 54 6.26 6.75 8.34
CA ALA A 54 7.63 6.25 8.26
C ALA A 54 7.94 5.82 6.83
N ARG A 55 9.18 6.08 6.39
CA ARG A 55 9.64 5.76 5.04
C ARG A 55 10.84 4.84 5.09
N LYS A 56 10.82 3.79 4.26
CA LYS A 56 11.93 2.87 4.04
C LYS A 56 12.08 2.58 2.55
N THR A 57 13.31 2.64 2.05
CA THR A 57 13.65 2.20 0.69
C THR A 57 14.20 0.77 0.77
N ILE A 58 13.74 -0.10 -0.13
CA ILE A 58 14.19 -1.50 -0.21
C ILE A 58 14.88 -1.69 -1.55
N VAL A 59 16.14 -2.13 -1.51
CA VAL A 59 16.93 -2.55 -2.67
C VAL A 59 17.45 -3.95 -2.34
N GLN A 60 16.79 -4.97 -2.88
CA GLN A 60 17.09 -6.37 -2.60
C GLN A 60 16.85 -7.20 -3.85
N GLU A 61 17.70 -8.20 -4.04
CA GLU A 61 17.56 -9.22 -5.08
C GLU A 61 17.32 -10.58 -4.42
N TYR A 62 16.59 -11.46 -5.12
CA TYR A 62 16.35 -12.82 -4.66
C TYR A 62 16.34 -13.78 -5.85
N ALA A 63 16.85 -14.99 -5.61
CA ALA A 63 16.66 -16.08 -6.55
C ALA A 63 15.22 -16.59 -6.45
N THR A 64 14.58 -16.81 -7.59
CA THR A 64 13.30 -17.54 -7.62
C THR A 64 13.58 -19.03 -7.56
N VAL A 65 12.89 -19.75 -6.69
CA VAL A 65 12.82 -21.21 -6.78
C VAL A 65 11.80 -21.57 -7.85
N ALA A 66 12.16 -22.44 -8.80
CA ALA A 66 11.18 -23.07 -9.67
C ALA A 66 10.09 -23.68 -8.79
N ARG A 67 8.81 -23.46 -9.13
CA ARG A 67 7.67 -23.94 -8.33
C ARG A 67 7.87 -25.40 -7.93
N VAL A 68 8.21 -25.63 -6.67
CA VAL A 68 8.10 -26.96 -6.05
C VAL A 68 6.78 -26.93 -5.30
N ASN A 69 5.82 -27.76 -5.70
CA ASN A 69 4.63 -28.07 -4.88
C ASN A 69 5.08 -28.89 -3.67
N ALA A 70 5.87 -28.30 -2.78
CA ALA A 70 6.30 -28.90 -1.53
C ALA A 70 5.88 -28.01 -0.37
N VAL A 71 5.39 -28.65 0.68
CA VAL A 71 5.05 -28.01 1.96
C VAL A 71 6.30 -27.28 2.46
N VAL A 72 6.24 -25.95 2.53
CA VAL A 72 7.29 -25.14 3.14
C VAL A 72 7.05 -25.18 4.65
N CYS A 73 7.81 -26.00 5.36
CA CYS A 73 7.93 -25.91 6.82
C CYS A 73 9.13 -25.02 7.16
N SER A 74 8.92 -23.89 7.83
CA SER A 74 10.01 -23.13 8.42
C SER A 74 10.38 -23.73 9.78
N THR A 75 11.63 -24.13 9.97
CA THR A 75 12.17 -24.34 11.32
C THR A 75 12.73 -23.02 11.83
N ALA A 76 12.31 -22.65 13.05
CA ALA A 76 12.73 -21.45 13.77
C ALA A 76 14.20 -21.47 14.17
#